data_AF-A0A0S4TXP8-F1
#
_entry.id   AF-A0A0S4TXP8-F1
#
_cell.length_a   1.000
_cell.length_b   1.000
_cell.length_c   1.000
_cell.angle_alpha   90.00
_cell.angle_beta   90.00
_cell.angle_gamma   90.00
#
_symmetry.space_group_name_H-M   'P 1'
#
loop_
_entity.id
_entity.type
_entity.pdbx_description
1 polymer ?
#
loop_
_entity_poly.entity_id
_entity_poly.type
_entity_poly.pdbx_seq_one_letter_code
_entity_poly.pdbx_strand_id
1 'polypeptide(L)'
;MTLEQVIKTSDLIGPALDWAVAKCEGMDPSEGGTYDPINNFFAWRSISRKADFSRNWTLAGPIIERERINLVAVDESVGQVEWAAEQGSTTFSASSYSYDSEPVITFAEISVVLGPTPLVAAMRCYVASKLGEAVAVPAKLMGA
;
A
#
# COMPACT_ATOMS: atom_id res chain seq x y z
N MET A 1 6.74 -25.97 -9.37
CA MET A 1 6.85 -25.42 -8.00
C MET A 1 7.46 -24.03 -8.14
N THR A 2 6.66 -22.98 -8.03
CA THR A 2 7.17 -21.60 -8.01
C THR A 2 7.92 -21.38 -6.70
N LEU A 3 9.14 -20.85 -6.77
CA LEU A 3 9.88 -20.45 -5.59
C LEU A 3 9.26 -19.17 -5.02
N GLU A 4 8.98 -19.17 -3.72
CA GLU A 4 8.48 -18.01 -2.98
C GLU A 4 9.53 -17.56 -1.96
N GLN A 5 9.57 -16.26 -1.68
CA GLN A 5 10.42 -15.65 -0.67
C GLN A 5 9.55 -14.86 0.31
N VAL A 6 9.77 -15.08 1.61
CA VAL A 6 9.11 -14.31 2.66
C VAL A 6 9.84 -12.97 2.81
N ILE A 7 9.11 -11.87 2.64
CA ILE A 7 9.63 -10.51 2.67
C ILE A 7 8.79 -9.68 3.64
N LYS A 8 9.43 -8.76 4.37
CA LYS A 8 8.70 -7.80 5.21
C LYS A 8 7.82 -6.91 4.33
N THR A 9 6.58 -6.69 4.75
CA THR A 9 5.63 -5.84 4.01
C THR A 9 6.17 -4.42 3.81
N SER A 10 6.92 -3.91 4.80
CA SER A 10 7.62 -2.62 4.73
C SER A 10 8.66 -2.53 3.61
N ASP A 11 9.14 -3.66 3.10
CA ASP A 11 10.22 -3.71 2.10
C ASP A 11 9.68 -3.95 0.69
N LEU A 12 8.38 -4.26 0.56
CA LEU A 12 7.74 -4.51 -0.75
C LEU A 12 7.75 -3.25 -1.61
N ILE A 13 8.12 -3.38 -2.88
CA ILE A 13 8.12 -2.29 -3.86
C ILE A 13 7.80 -2.82 -5.26
N GLY A 14 7.28 -1.95 -6.12
CA GLY A 14 7.04 -2.23 -7.53
C GLY A 14 6.21 -3.52 -7.73
N PRO A 15 6.61 -4.41 -8.66
CA PRO A 15 5.81 -5.59 -9.00
C PRO A 15 5.49 -6.52 -7.83
N ALA A 16 6.38 -6.63 -6.83
CA ALA A 16 6.15 -7.43 -5.64
C ALA A 16 5.05 -6.83 -4.75
N LEU A 17 5.04 -5.51 -4.61
CA LEU A 17 3.98 -4.80 -3.88
C LEU A 17 2.64 -4.89 -4.62
N ASP A 18 2.64 -4.66 -5.93
CA ASP A 18 1.40 -4.72 -6.73
C ASP A 18 0.78 -6.12 -6.74
N TRP A 19 1.62 -7.16 -6.79
CA TRP A 19 1.20 -8.56 -6.65
C TRP A 19 0.55 -8.83 -5.28
N ALA A 20 1.14 -8.31 -4.21
CA ALA A 20 0.59 -8.47 -2.86
C ALA A 20 -0.75 -7.75 -2.71
N VAL A 21 -0.90 -6.55 -3.28
CA VAL A 21 -2.19 -5.83 -3.32
C VAL A 21 -3.23 -6.61 -4.12
N ALA A 22 -2.87 -7.14 -5.29
CA ALA A 22 -3.75 -7.97 -6.10
C ALA A 22 -4.25 -9.19 -5.32
N LYS A 23 -3.36 -9.85 -4.57
CA LYS A 23 -3.71 -10.96 -3.66
C LYS A 23 -4.70 -10.53 -2.57
N CYS A 24 -4.53 -9.33 -1.99
CA CYS A 24 -5.47 -8.78 -1.00
C CYS A 24 -6.86 -8.51 -1.60
N GLU A 25 -6.93 -8.06 -2.85
CA GLU A 25 -8.18 -7.84 -3.59
C GLU A 25 -8.82 -9.15 -4.10
N GLY A 26 -8.30 -10.32 -3.72
CA GLY A 26 -8.82 -11.62 -4.15
C GLY A 26 -8.57 -11.92 -5.63
N MET A 27 -7.64 -11.20 -6.27
CA MET A 27 -7.22 -11.49 -7.64
C MET A 27 -6.27 -12.69 -7.64
N ASP A 28 -6.34 -13.54 -8.67
CA ASP A 28 -5.33 -14.58 -8.90
C ASP A 28 -4.09 -13.96 -9.55
N PRO A 29 -2.98 -13.79 -8.80
CA PRO A 29 -1.82 -13.08 -9.31
C PRO A 29 -0.77 -14.07 -9.86
N SER A 30 -1.11 -15.36 -9.98
CA SER A 30 -0.21 -16.45 -10.36
C SER A 30 0.02 -16.55 -11.89
N GLU A 31 -0.93 -16.09 -12.71
CA GLU A 31 -0.92 -16.30 -14.17
C GLU A 31 -1.02 -15.05 -15.07
N GLY A 32 -0.80 -13.83 -14.56
CA GLY A 32 -0.75 -12.66 -15.45
C GLY A 32 -2.05 -12.34 -16.23
N GLY A 33 -3.19 -12.87 -15.78
CA GLY A 33 -4.55 -12.52 -16.22
C GLY A 33 -4.99 -13.10 -17.56
N THR A 34 -6.00 -13.99 -17.54
CA THR A 34 -6.84 -14.29 -18.71
C THR A 34 -8.33 -14.24 -18.34
N TYR A 35 -9.15 -13.88 -19.33
CA TYR A 35 -10.53 -13.39 -19.28
C TYR A 35 -11.61 -14.48 -19.04
N ASP A 36 -12.70 -14.15 -18.34
CA ASP A 36 -13.93 -14.97 -18.21
C ASP A 36 -15.15 -14.24 -18.85
N PRO A 37 -15.77 -14.81 -19.92
CA PRO A 37 -16.93 -14.23 -20.60
C PRO A 37 -18.29 -14.41 -19.91
N ILE A 38 -18.39 -15.18 -18.82
CA ILE A 38 -19.68 -15.64 -18.26
C ILE A 38 -20.08 -14.87 -16.99
N ASN A 39 -19.12 -14.46 -16.16
CA ASN A 39 -19.39 -14.10 -14.75
C ASN A 39 -19.28 -12.62 -14.37
N ASN A 40 -19.05 -11.70 -15.31
CA ASN A 40 -19.13 -10.23 -15.14
C ASN A 40 -18.66 -9.65 -13.78
N PHE A 41 -17.56 -10.16 -13.22
CA PHE A 41 -16.88 -9.61 -12.05
C PHE A 41 -15.37 -9.47 -12.27
N PHE A 42 -14.98 -9.15 -13.50
CA PHE A 42 -13.63 -8.70 -13.89
C PHE A 42 -13.71 -7.58 -14.95
N ALA A 43 -14.45 -6.51 -14.64
CA ALA A 43 -14.49 -5.30 -15.47
C ALA A 43 -13.49 -4.26 -14.96
N TRP A 44 -12.23 -4.49 -15.28
CA TRP A 44 -11.23 -3.44 -15.54
C TRP A 44 -11.68 -2.56 -16.72
N ARG A 45 -12.78 -1.81 -16.59
CA ARG A 45 -13.23 -0.89 -17.65
C ARG A 45 -12.41 0.42 -17.59
N SER A 46 -11.12 0.34 -17.94
CA SER A 46 -10.47 1.23 -18.94
C SER A 46 -8.94 1.31 -18.92
N ILE A 47 -8.17 0.73 -17.98
CA ILE A 47 -6.72 1.02 -17.93
C ILE A 47 -5.89 -0.09 -18.56
N SER A 48 -6.01 -0.42 -19.83
CA SER A 48 -5.05 -1.35 -20.48
C SER A 48 -3.61 -1.27 -19.91
N ARG A 49 -3.09 -2.39 -19.36
CA ARG A 49 -1.72 -2.68 -18.84
C ARG A 49 -1.58 -2.76 -17.31
N LYS A 50 -1.13 -3.94 -16.83
CA LYS A 50 -0.48 -4.28 -15.53
C LYS A 50 -1.15 -3.69 -14.26
N ALA A 51 -1.53 -4.54 -13.31
CA ALA A 51 -1.90 -4.09 -11.97
C ALA A 51 -0.70 -3.35 -11.35
N ASP A 52 -0.74 -2.02 -11.34
CA ASP A 52 0.35 -1.12 -10.92
C ASP A 52 -0.17 -0.23 -9.78
N PHE A 53 -0.71 -0.87 -8.74
CA PHE A 53 -1.36 -0.23 -7.60
C PHE A 53 -0.43 0.77 -6.89
N SER A 54 0.86 0.46 -6.82
CA SER A 54 1.88 1.30 -6.21
C SER A 54 2.20 2.58 -6.98
N ARG A 55 1.69 2.74 -8.21
CA ARG A 55 1.95 3.90 -9.08
C ARG A 55 0.69 4.52 -9.71
N ASN A 56 -0.44 3.82 -9.69
CA ASN A 56 -1.67 4.25 -10.36
C ASN A 56 -2.77 4.61 -9.36
N TRP A 57 -2.99 5.91 -9.19
CA TRP A 57 -4.05 6.47 -8.36
C TRP A 57 -5.46 6.01 -8.73
N THR A 58 -5.72 5.69 -10.00
CA THR A 58 -7.05 5.21 -10.40
C THR A 58 -7.35 3.83 -9.81
N LEU A 59 -6.32 3.05 -9.48
CA LEU A 59 -6.44 1.74 -8.86
C LEU A 59 -6.37 1.82 -7.33
N ALA A 60 -5.42 2.60 -6.82
CA ALA A 60 -5.17 2.71 -5.39
C ALA A 60 -6.15 3.67 -4.68
N GLY A 61 -6.64 4.70 -5.36
CA GLY A 61 -7.56 5.69 -4.78
C GLY A 61 -8.81 5.07 -4.16
N PRO A 62 -9.54 4.19 -4.88
CA PRO A 62 -10.68 3.47 -4.32
C PRO A 62 -10.33 2.62 -3.09
N ILE A 63 -9.15 2.00 -3.05
CA ILE A 63 -8.67 1.24 -1.89
C ILE A 63 -8.40 2.18 -0.71
N ILE A 64 -7.70 3.29 -0.94
CA ILE A 64 -7.38 4.30 0.08
C ILE A 64 -8.65 4.84 0.74
N GLU A 65 -9.66 5.17 -0.06
CA GLU A 65 -10.95 5.66 0.43
C GLU A 65 -11.72 4.57 1.21
N ARG A 66 -11.87 3.38 0.61
CA ARG A 66 -12.61 2.25 1.19
C ARG A 66 -12.02 1.80 2.53
N GLU A 67 -10.70 1.77 2.62
CA GLU A 67 -9.96 1.29 3.78
C GLU A 67 -9.60 2.42 4.76
N ARG A 68 -10.00 3.66 4.48
CA ARG A 68 -9.73 4.86 5.32
C ARG A 68 -8.25 5.01 5.64
N ILE A 69 -7.41 4.98 4.60
CA ILE A 69 -5.97 5.14 4.74
C ILE A 69 -5.62 6.63 4.75
N ASN A 70 -5.08 7.09 5.87
CA ASN A 70 -4.53 8.43 6.00
C ASN A 70 -3.11 8.48 5.40
N LEU A 71 -2.77 9.59 4.75
CA LEU A 71 -1.45 9.83 4.15
C LEU A 71 -0.86 11.10 4.71
N VAL A 72 0.36 11.01 5.24
CA VAL A 72 1.10 12.14 5.82
C VAL A 72 2.46 12.20 5.14
N ALA A 73 2.78 13.37 4.57
CA ALA A 73 4.15 13.68 4.17
C ALA A 73 4.96 13.99 5.43
N VAL A 74 6.09 13.30 5.61
CA VAL A 74 7.01 13.52 6.73
C VAL A 74 8.15 14.41 6.24
N ASP A 75 8.37 15.55 6.91
CA ASP A 75 9.30 16.60 6.47
C ASP A 75 10.79 16.24 6.75
N GLU A 76 11.66 16.76 5.88
CA GLU A 76 13.09 16.49 5.65
C GLU A 76 14.05 16.88 6.81
N SER A 77 13.58 17.12 8.03
CA SER A 77 14.49 17.36 9.18
C SER A 77 15.42 16.17 9.49
N VAL A 78 15.25 15.05 8.79
CA VAL A 78 16.08 13.82 8.80
C VAL A 78 16.62 13.38 7.42
N GLY A 79 16.47 14.21 6.36
CA GLY A 79 17.26 14.08 5.13
C GLY A 79 16.69 13.27 3.96
N GLN A 80 15.48 12.69 4.05
CA GLN A 80 14.70 12.19 2.89
C GLN A 80 13.20 12.37 3.13
N VAL A 81 12.44 12.77 2.09
CA VAL A 81 10.97 12.78 2.13
C VAL A 81 10.46 11.36 2.18
N GLU A 82 9.80 11.01 3.28
CA GLU A 82 9.06 9.76 3.43
C GLU A 82 7.56 10.04 3.58
N TRP A 83 6.74 9.11 3.10
CA TRP A 83 5.30 9.12 3.30
C TRP A 83 4.93 8.09 4.36
N ALA A 84 4.13 8.51 5.33
CA ALA A 84 3.53 7.64 6.32
C ALA A 84 2.07 7.36 5.96
N ALA A 85 1.66 6.09 6.08
CA ALA A 85 0.29 5.65 5.89
C ALA A 85 -0.25 4.91 7.12
N GLU A 86 -1.50 5.20 7.50
CA GLU A 86 -2.20 4.57 8.63
C GLU A 86 -3.61 4.14 8.18
N GLN A 87 -4.03 2.91 8.46
CA GLN A 87 -5.36 2.43 8.12
C GLN A 87 -6.33 2.58 9.31
N GLY A 88 -7.55 3.03 9.04
CA GLY A 88 -8.68 2.85 9.95
C GLY A 88 -8.73 3.81 11.14
N SER A 89 -7.89 4.85 11.14
CA SER A 89 -7.78 5.94 12.12
C SER A 89 -8.89 5.94 13.18
N THR A 90 -8.60 5.29 14.31
CA THR A 90 -9.14 5.69 15.63
C THR A 90 -8.24 6.75 16.28
N THR A 91 -7.07 7.00 15.68
CA THR A 91 -6.04 7.91 16.16
C THR A 91 -6.34 9.32 15.69
N PHE A 92 -6.68 10.17 16.65
CA PHE A 92 -6.85 11.61 16.46
C PHE A 92 -5.64 12.17 15.72
N SER A 93 -5.78 12.57 14.45
CA SER A 93 -4.88 13.58 13.90
C SER A 93 -5.28 14.91 14.53
N ALA A 94 -4.95 15.11 15.80
CA ALA A 94 -4.99 16.45 16.36
C ALA A 94 -3.81 17.20 15.73
N SER A 95 -4.09 18.23 14.94
CA SER A 95 -3.19 19.38 14.94
C SER A 95 -3.28 19.97 16.36
N SER A 96 -2.51 19.44 17.31
CA SER A 96 -2.33 20.10 18.59
C SER A 96 -1.17 21.08 18.43
N TYR A 97 -1.45 22.35 18.66
CA TYR A 97 -0.40 23.31 18.98
C TYR A 97 0.24 22.86 20.29
N SER A 98 1.57 22.78 20.34
CA SER A 98 2.27 22.78 21.64
C SER A 98 1.96 24.09 22.37
N TYR A 99 2.27 24.17 23.67
CA TYR A 99 2.16 25.44 24.43
C TYR A 99 2.95 26.59 23.76
N ASP A 100 3.96 26.24 22.95
CA ASP A 100 4.83 27.15 22.22
C ASP A 100 4.40 27.37 20.75
N SER A 101 3.18 26.96 20.37
CA SER A 101 2.58 27.13 19.02
C SER A 101 3.26 26.35 17.88
N GLU A 102 4.14 25.40 18.19
CA GLU A 102 4.70 24.53 17.17
C GLU A 102 3.68 23.44 16.78
N PRO A 103 3.49 23.16 15.48
CA PRO A 103 2.62 22.08 15.04
C PRO A 103 3.24 20.74 15.45
N VAL A 104 2.62 20.04 16.40
CA VAL A 104 3.03 18.67 16.76
C VAL A 104 2.00 17.70 16.22
N ILE A 105 2.40 16.93 15.20
CA ILE A 105 1.65 15.74 14.77
C ILE A 105 2.01 14.63 15.76
N THR A 106 1.10 14.28 16.67
CA THR A 106 1.26 13.13 17.58
C THR A 106 0.56 11.91 17.00
N PHE A 107 1.33 10.95 16.50
CA PHE A 107 0.80 9.62 16.22
C PHE A 107 0.81 8.81 17.52
N ALA A 108 -0.32 8.22 17.92
CA ALA A 108 -0.32 7.24 19.01
C ALA A 108 0.54 6.05 18.57
N GLU A 109 1.61 5.75 19.32
CA GLU A 109 2.55 4.62 19.14
C GLU A 109 2.52 3.95 17.75
N ILE A 110 2.91 4.74 16.74
CA ILE A 110 3.43 4.38 15.40
C ILE A 110 2.96 3.00 14.87
N SER A 111 1.70 2.91 14.46
CA SER A 111 1.19 1.88 13.54
C SER A 111 1.24 2.33 12.07
N VAL A 112 2.17 3.23 11.73
CA VAL A 112 2.31 3.76 10.36
C VAL A 112 3.23 2.89 9.53
N VAL A 113 2.94 2.78 8.24
CA VAL A 113 3.80 2.13 7.27
C VAL A 113 4.41 3.18 6.35
N LEU A 114 5.74 3.14 6.22
CA LEU A 114 6.50 4.10 5.46
C LEU A 114 6.64 3.69 3.99
N GLY A 115 6.76 4.68 3.12
CA GLY A 115 7.07 4.49 1.71
C GLY A 115 7.69 5.73 1.06
N PRO A 116 8.47 5.55 -0.03
CA PRO A 116 9.06 6.65 -0.78
C PRO A 116 8.03 7.48 -1.57
N THR A 117 6.80 6.99 -1.71
CA THR A 117 5.68 7.70 -2.34
C THR A 117 4.42 7.47 -1.52
N PRO A 118 3.39 8.34 -1.63
CA PRO A 118 2.14 8.14 -0.90
C PRO A 118 1.47 6.81 -1.27
N LEU A 119 1.51 6.42 -2.55
CA LEU A 119 0.91 5.16 -3.00
C LEU A 119 1.68 3.93 -2.50
N VAL A 120 3.01 3.98 -2.44
CA VAL A 120 3.78 2.87 -1.86
C VAL A 120 3.48 2.73 -0.37
N ALA A 121 3.45 3.84 0.37
CA ALA A 121 3.07 3.82 1.79
C ALA A 121 1.65 3.26 1.99
N ALA A 122 0.67 3.77 1.24
CA ALA A 122 -0.72 3.30 1.30
C ALA A 122 -0.85 1.81 0.99
N MET A 123 -0.24 1.35 -0.10
CA MET A 123 -0.37 -0.05 -0.53
C MET A 123 0.34 -1.01 0.44
N ARG A 124 1.48 -0.61 1.03
CA ARG A 124 2.11 -1.40 2.10
C ARG A 124 1.24 -1.44 3.36
N CYS A 125 0.64 -0.31 3.75
CA CYS A 125 -0.31 -0.24 4.86
C CYS A 125 -1.50 -1.17 4.63
N TYR A 126 -2.06 -1.16 3.41
CA TYR A 126 -3.14 -2.06 3.02
C TYR A 126 -2.73 -3.54 3.06
N VAL A 127 -1.57 -3.89 2.50
CA VAL A 127 -1.06 -5.27 2.55
C VAL A 127 -0.81 -5.70 3.99
N ALA A 128 -0.27 -4.83 4.83
CA ALA A 128 0.01 -5.13 6.23
C ALA A 128 -1.27 -5.46 7.00
N SER A 129 -2.37 -4.74 6.73
CA SER A 129 -3.63 -4.99 7.42
C SER A 129 -4.36 -6.26 6.98
N LYS A 130 -4.10 -6.76 5.77
CA LYS A 130 -4.74 -7.98 5.23
C LYS A 130 -3.88 -9.23 5.38
N LEU A 131 -2.56 -9.10 5.17
CA LEU A 131 -1.63 -10.23 5.09
C LEU A 131 -0.58 -10.23 6.21
N GLY A 132 -0.49 -9.16 7.01
CA GLY A 132 0.45 -9.03 8.13
C GLY A 132 1.80 -8.40 7.76
N GLU A 133 2.74 -8.43 8.69
CA GLU A 133 4.05 -7.77 8.57
C GLU A 133 5.02 -8.44 7.59
N ALA A 134 4.73 -9.66 7.14
CA ALA A 134 5.53 -10.37 6.16
C ALA A 134 4.67 -11.18 5.19
N VAL A 135 5.06 -11.21 3.92
CA VAL A 135 4.31 -11.88 2.84
C VAL A 135 5.24 -12.80 2.06
N ALA A 136 4.78 -14.02 1.77
CA ALA A 136 5.42 -14.90 0.81
C ALA A 136 5.08 -14.43 -0.63
N VAL A 137 6.10 -13.98 -1.35
CA VAL A 137 5.99 -13.42 -2.71
C VAL A 137 6.78 -14.29 -3.69
N PRO A 138 6.31 -14.53 -4.93
CA PRO A 138 7.09 -15.23 -5.94
C PRO A 138 8.46 -14.59 -6.16
N ALA A 139 9.53 -15.39 -6.05
CA ALA A 139 10.91 -14.90 -6.14
C ALA A 139 11.21 -14.16 -7.46
N LYS A 140 10.51 -14.51 -8.55
CA LYS A 140 10.61 -13.85 -9.86
C LYS A 140 10.19 -12.37 -9.86
N LEU A 141 9.51 -11.89 -8.82
CA LEU A 141 9.07 -10.51 -8.67
C LEU A 141 10.02 -9.67 -7.81
N MET A 142 11.03 -10.30 -7.21
CA MET A 142 12.04 -9.65 -6.39
C MET A 142 13.14 -9.09 -7.30
N GLY A 143 13.37 -7.77 -7.27
CA GLY A 143 14.47 -7.11 -8.01
C GLY A 143 14.16 -6.67 -9.45
N ALA A 144 12.88 -6.53 -9.81
CA ALA A 144 12.42 -6.03 -11.11
C ALA A 144 12.06 -4.53 -11.11
#